data_AF-A0AAU7GF44-F1
#
_entry.id   AF-A0AAU7GF44-F1
#
_cell.length_a   1.000
_cell.length_b   1.000
_cell.length_c   1.000
_cell.angle_alpha   90.00
_cell.angle_beta   90.00
_cell.angle_gamma   90.00
#
_symmetry.space_group_name_H-M   'P 1'
#
loop_
_entity.id
_entity.type
_entity.pdbx_description
1 polymer ?
#
loop_
_entity_poly.entity_id
_entity_poly.type
_entity_poly.pdbx_seq_one_letter_code
_entity_poly.pdbx_strand_id
1 'polypeptide(L)'
;MTLSKKEQRRYEAMASIEERADGVSETGESAHGADAAALGEQLLLEALGSPEAVERRVGRPRVDSEGEKGTASPMIQVRISAARKRDLERLRVETRSKSTSDVIRAAIDEYVERHRLSA
;
A
#
# COMPACT_ATOMS: atom_id res chain seq x y z
N MET A 1 30.54 -8.37 20.43
CA MET A 1 30.05 -8.87 19.13
C MET A 1 30.77 -8.09 18.04
N THR A 2 31.50 -8.76 17.16
CA THR A 2 32.23 -8.13 16.05
C THR A 2 31.40 -8.25 14.78
N LEU A 3 31.13 -7.11 14.13
CA LEU A 3 30.41 -7.06 12.85
C LEU A 3 31.16 -7.87 11.79
N SER A 4 30.43 -8.57 10.92
CA SER A 4 31.01 -9.29 9.78
C SER A 4 31.62 -8.30 8.78
N LYS A 5 32.56 -8.76 7.95
CA LYS A 5 33.20 -7.94 6.90
C LYS A 5 32.19 -7.32 5.91
N LYS A 6 31.06 -8.01 5.68
CA LYS A 6 29.98 -7.51 4.81
C LYS A 6 29.23 -6.36 5.47
N GLU A 7 28.97 -6.46 6.77
CA GLU A 7 28.33 -5.40 7.54
C GLU A 7 29.25 -4.20 7.68
N GLN A 8 30.54 -4.41 7.95
CA GLN A 8 31.54 -3.32 7.99
C GLN A 8 31.56 -2.53 6.68
N ARG A 9 31.63 -3.20 5.52
CA ARG A 9 31.56 -2.52 4.21
C ARG A 9 30.25 -1.79 3.96
N ARG A 10 29.13 -2.36 4.41
CA ARG A 10 27.82 -1.70 4.30
C ARG A 10 27.79 -0.43 5.15
N TYR A 11 28.29 -0.51 6.38
CA TYR A 11 28.40 0.64 7.28
C TYR A 11 29.32 1.72 6.71
N GLU A 12 30.48 1.33 6.20
CA GLU A 12 31.45 2.24 5.58
C GLU A 12 30.88 2.92 4.33
N ALA A 13 30.12 2.18 3.50
CA ALA A 13 29.43 2.75 2.35
C ALA A 13 28.35 3.77 2.77
N MET A 14 27.54 3.46 3.79
CA MET A 14 26.53 4.42 4.29
C MET A 14 27.17 5.66 4.90
N ALA A 15 28.24 5.49 5.71
CA ALA A 15 29.00 6.60 6.27
C ALA A 15 29.58 7.51 5.17
N SER A 16 30.14 6.93 4.10
CA SER A 16 30.70 7.71 2.98
C SER A 16 29.67 8.52 2.19
N ILE A 17 28.39 8.13 2.26
CA ILE A 17 27.27 8.86 1.64
C ILE A 17 26.83 10.01 2.56
N GLU A 18 26.81 9.79 3.88
CA GLU A 18 26.43 10.81 4.86
C GLU A 18 27.51 11.88 5.09
N GLU A 19 28.80 11.52 5.01
CA GLU A 19 29.93 12.46 5.17
C GLU A 19 30.10 13.40 3.97
N ARG A 20 29.53 13.06 2.81
CA ARG A 20 29.45 13.95 1.64
C ARG A 20 28.14 14.73 1.72
N ALA A 21 28.04 15.66 2.66
CA ALA A 21 26.99 16.67 2.66
C ALA A 21 27.30 17.74 1.58
N ASP A 22 27.21 17.35 0.30
CA ASP A 22 27.22 18.27 -0.85
C ASP A 22 25.84 18.89 -1.11
N GLY A 23 24.81 18.43 -0.39
CA GLY A 23 23.51 19.05 -0.34
C GLY A 23 23.56 20.38 0.42
N VAL A 24 23.29 21.48 -0.29
CA VAL A 24 22.95 22.75 0.36
C VAL A 24 21.57 22.58 1.00
N SER A 25 21.48 22.71 2.32
CA SER A 25 20.18 22.79 3.00
C SER A 25 19.51 24.09 2.57
N GLU A 26 18.53 23.99 1.69
CA GLU A 26 17.66 25.12 1.37
C GLU A 26 16.76 25.38 2.58
N THR A 27 16.75 26.62 3.06
CA THR A 27 15.83 27.04 4.11
C THR A 27 14.41 27.03 3.55
N GLY A 28 13.55 26.19 4.10
CA GLY A 28 12.14 26.12 3.72
C GLY A 28 11.27 25.71 4.90
N GLU A 29 10.04 26.23 4.94
CA GLU A 29 9.03 25.72 5.86
C GLU A 29 8.53 24.37 5.34
N SER A 30 8.47 23.37 6.24
CA SER A 30 7.92 22.07 5.89
C SER A 30 6.40 22.16 5.85
N ALA A 31 5.80 21.81 4.71
CA ALA A 31 4.35 21.63 4.64
C ALA A 31 3.93 20.37 5.42
N HIS A 32 2.74 20.41 6.00
CA HIS A 32 2.22 19.32 6.82
C HIS A 32 0.77 18.99 6.46
N GLY A 33 0.37 17.74 6.71
CA GLY A 33 -1.02 17.30 6.55
C GLY A 33 -1.57 17.53 5.14
N ALA A 34 -2.70 18.21 5.05
CA ALA A 34 -3.38 18.49 3.78
C ALA A 34 -2.53 19.35 2.83
N ASP A 35 -1.76 20.29 3.36
CA ASP A 35 -0.93 21.18 2.55
C ASP A 35 0.24 20.42 1.91
N ALA A 36 0.82 19.46 2.64
CA ALA A 36 1.83 18.55 2.10
C ALA A 36 1.27 17.64 1.00
N ALA A 37 0.02 17.17 1.17
CA ALA A 37 -0.64 16.34 0.17
C ALA A 37 -0.92 17.12 -1.11
N ALA A 38 -1.40 18.36 -1.00
CA ALA A 38 -1.65 19.24 -2.14
C ALA A 38 -0.35 19.62 -2.89
N LEU A 39 0.72 19.92 -2.16
CA LEU A 39 2.04 20.18 -2.75
C LEU A 39 2.59 18.94 -3.46
N GLY A 40 2.48 17.77 -2.83
CA GLY A 40 2.88 16.50 -3.44
C GLY A 40 2.10 16.19 -4.72
N GLU A 41 0.80 16.46 -4.72
CA GLU A 41 -0.05 16.32 -5.91
C GLU A 41 0.38 17.25 -7.04
N GLN A 42 0.64 18.52 -6.75
CA GLN A 42 1.15 19.48 -7.75
C GLN A 42 2.50 19.04 -8.34
N LEU A 43 3.46 18.62 -7.51
CA LEU A 43 4.75 18.14 -7.99
C LEU A 43 4.62 16.93 -8.92
N LEU A 44 3.71 16.01 -8.58
CA LEU A 44 3.43 14.84 -9.41
C LEU A 44 2.75 15.23 -10.73
N LEU A 45 1.82 16.20 -10.70
CA LEU A 45 1.17 16.73 -11.89
C LEU A 45 2.17 17.44 -12.82
N GLU A 46 3.07 18.25 -12.27
CA GLU A 46 4.15 18.90 -13.03
C GLU A 46 5.09 17.87 -13.67
N ALA A 47 5.45 16.82 -12.94
CA ALA A 47 6.36 15.79 -13.43
C ALA A 47 5.72 14.83 -14.46
N LEU A 48 4.43 14.53 -14.34
CA LEU A 48 3.73 13.50 -15.13
C LEU A 48 2.74 14.08 -16.16
N GLY A 49 2.50 15.38 -16.13
CA GLY A 49 1.80 16.15 -17.16
C GLY A 49 0.28 15.95 -17.24
N SER A 50 -0.30 15.01 -16.48
CA SER A 50 -1.76 14.80 -16.42
C SER A 50 -2.19 14.07 -15.15
N PRO A 51 -3.39 14.34 -14.60
CA PRO A 51 -3.94 13.61 -13.46
C PRO A 51 -4.01 12.10 -13.68
N GLU A 52 -4.33 11.66 -14.90
CA GLU A 52 -4.44 10.24 -15.24
C GLU A 52 -3.08 9.53 -15.22
N ALA A 53 -2.00 10.24 -15.60
CA ALA A 53 -0.64 9.71 -15.48
C ALA A 53 -0.19 9.62 -14.03
N VAL A 54 -0.55 10.59 -13.19
CA VAL A 54 -0.32 10.55 -11.74
C VAL A 54 -1.04 9.36 -11.11
N GLU A 55 -2.34 9.18 -11.39
CA GLU A 55 -3.13 8.08 -10.82
C GLU A 55 -2.58 6.70 -11.22
N ARG A 56 -2.18 6.52 -12.49
CA ARG A 56 -1.54 5.28 -12.96
C ARG A 56 -0.20 5.02 -12.28
N ARG A 57 0.62 6.06 -12.09
CA ARG A 57 2.00 5.92 -11.60
C ARG A 57 2.08 5.77 -10.08
N VAL A 58 1.24 6.49 -9.36
CA VAL A 58 1.12 6.45 -7.90
C VAL A 58 0.31 5.23 -7.48
N GLY A 59 -0.72 4.86 -8.25
CA GLY A 59 -1.43 3.58 -8.22
C GLY A 59 -1.99 3.15 -6.86
N ARG A 60 -3.30 2.96 -6.77
CA ARG A 60 -3.92 2.41 -5.55
C ARG A 60 -3.36 1.02 -5.21
N PRO A 61 -3.27 0.64 -3.92
CA PRO A 61 -2.82 -0.69 -3.52
C PRO A 61 -3.62 -1.76 -4.26
N ARG A 62 -2.91 -2.63 -4.99
CA ARG A 62 -3.55 -3.73 -5.71
C ARG A 62 -3.88 -4.85 -4.72
N VAL A 63 -5.01 -5.52 -4.95
CA VAL A 63 -5.35 -6.76 -4.25
C VAL A 63 -4.59 -7.95 -4.86
N ASP A 64 -4.33 -7.91 -6.17
CA ASP A 64 -3.58 -8.92 -6.91
C ASP A 64 -2.19 -8.37 -7.30
N SER A 65 -1.13 -9.09 -6.96
CA SER A 65 0.24 -8.72 -7.33
C SER A 65 0.47 -8.79 -8.84
N GLU A 66 -0.24 -9.68 -9.54
CA GLU A 66 -0.11 -9.93 -10.98
C GLU A 66 -0.94 -8.98 -11.85
N GLY A 67 -1.82 -8.16 -11.27
CA GLY A 67 -2.62 -7.18 -12.01
C GLY A 67 -1.78 -6.05 -12.63
N GLU A 68 -2.36 -5.26 -13.55
CA GLU A 68 -1.73 -4.04 -14.09
C GLU A 68 -1.74 -2.87 -13.08
N LYS A 69 -0.80 -1.92 -13.21
CA LYS A 69 -0.49 -0.90 -12.16
C LYS A 69 -1.44 0.26 -12.39
N GLY A 70 -2.21 0.61 -11.37
CA GLY A 70 -3.29 1.58 -11.51
C GLY A 70 -4.61 1.00 -12.02
N THR A 71 -4.70 -0.32 -12.28
CA THR A 71 -5.97 -0.95 -12.69
C THR A 71 -6.81 -1.32 -11.48
N ALA A 72 -8.10 -0.96 -11.51
CA ALA A 72 -9.03 -1.28 -10.43
C ALA A 72 -9.28 -2.79 -10.35
N SER A 73 -9.21 -3.36 -9.14
CA SER A 73 -9.61 -4.74 -8.92
C SER A 73 -11.13 -4.90 -9.19
N PRO A 74 -11.57 -6.04 -9.78
CA PRO A 74 -12.98 -6.30 -9.97
C PRO A 74 -13.77 -6.21 -8.65
N MET A 75 -14.94 -5.59 -8.70
CA MET A 75 -15.79 -5.38 -7.52
C MET A 75 -17.08 -6.22 -7.63
N ILE A 76 -17.43 -6.88 -6.54
CA ILE A 76 -18.71 -7.58 -6.37
C ILE A 76 -19.56 -6.81 -5.37
N GLN A 77 -20.71 -6.29 -5.80
CA GLN A 77 -21.66 -5.57 -4.93
C GLN A 77 -22.84 -6.48 -4.59
N VAL A 78 -23.03 -6.78 -3.31
CA VAL A 78 -24.11 -7.66 -2.83
C VAL A 78 -24.80 -7.05 -1.62
N ARG A 79 -26.13 -7.14 -1.59
CA ARG A 79 -26.93 -6.75 -0.42
C ARG A 79 -26.89 -7.86 0.62
N ILE A 80 -26.61 -7.51 1.86
CA ILE A 80 -26.63 -8.43 3.01
C ILE A 80 -27.55 -7.89 4.10
N SER A 81 -28.06 -8.78 4.95
CA SER A 81 -28.87 -8.36 6.10
C SER A 81 -28.01 -7.60 7.13
N ALA A 82 -28.66 -6.73 7.91
CA ALA A 82 -27.99 -6.01 8.99
C ALA A 82 -27.41 -6.94 10.07
N ALA A 83 -28.01 -8.12 10.26
CA ALA A 83 -27.45 -9.17 11.13
C ALA A 83 -26.13 -9.70 10.57
N ARG A 84 -26.10 -10.07 9.28
CA ARG A 84 -24.91 -10.58 8.62
C ARG A 84 -23.76 -9.56 8.62
N LYS A 85 -24.09 -8.26 8.43
CA LYS A 85 -23.09 -7.19 8.53
C LYS A 85 -22.45 -7.14 9.92
N ARG A 86 -23.23 -7.28 10.98
CA ARG A 86 -22.71 -7.34 12.37
C ARG A 86 -21.85 -8.57 12.60
N ASP A 87 -22.25 -9.72 12.06
CA ASP A 87 -21.47 -10.96 12.18
C ASP A 87 -20.12 -10.85 11.47
N LEU A 88 -20.06 -10.21 10.29
CA LEU A 88 -18.79 -9.96 9.59
C LEU A 88 -17.85 -9.05 10.40
N GLU A 89 -18.37 -8.00 11.03
CA GLU A 89 -17.56 -7.12 11.89
C GLU A 89 -17.01 -7.85 13.12
N ARG A 90 -17.82 -8.72 13.73
CA ARG A 90 -17.39 -9.58 14.84
C ARG A 90 -16.29 -10.54 14.39
N LEU A 91 -16.50 -11.21 13.27
CA LEU A 91 -15.53 -12.14 12.69
C LEU A 91 -14.21 -11.44 12.34
N ARG A 92 -14.25 -10.20 11.84
CA ARG A 92 -13.04 -9.39 11.63
C ARG A 92 -12.23 -9.22 12.90
N VAL A 93 -12.89 -8.89 14.02
CA VAL A 93 -12.24 -8.72 15.32
C VAL A 93 -11.65 -10.03 15.82
N GLU A 94 -12.43 -11.12 15.76
CA GLU A 94 -12.01 -12.45 16.22
C GLU A 94 -10.81 -13.00 15.43
N THR A 95 -10.81 -12.82 14.11
CA THR A 95 -9.73 -13.27 13.21
C THR A 95 -8.55 -12.29 13.14
N ARG A 96 -8.61 -11.15 13.83
CA ARG A 96 -7.62 -10.06 13.75
C ARG A 96 -7.35 -9.59 12.32
N SER A 97 -8.37 -9.64 11.47
CA SER A 97 -8.29 -9.18 10.08
C SER A 97 -8.24 -7.65 10.03
N LYS A 98 -7.43 -7.09 9.11
CA LYS A 98 -7.26 -5.62 8.99
C LYS A 98 -8.53 -4.93 8.53
N SER A 99 -9.30 -5.57 7.65
CA SER A 99 -10.55 -5.04 7.13
C SER A 99 -11.62 -6.12 6.95
N THR A 100 -12.88 -5.69 6.88
CA THR A 100 -14.02 -6.58 6.58
C THR A 100 -13.90 -7.18 5.18
N SER A 101 -13.27 -6.47 4.25
CA SER A 101 -12.95 -6.99 2.91
C SER A 101 -11.98 -8.17 2.96
N ASP A 102 -11.02 -8.19 3.89
CA ASP A 102 -10.08 -9.32 4.02
C ASP A 102 -10.80 -10.58 4.49
N VAL A 103 -11.74 -10.44 5.44
CA VAL A 103 -12.60 -11.53 5.90
C VAL A 103 -13.45 -12.08 4.75
N ILE A 104 -14.04 -11.20 3.94
CA ILE A 104 -14.88 -11.61 2.80
C ILE A 104 -14.04 -12.35 1.75
N ARG A 105 -12.83 -11.87 1.42
CA ARG A 105 -11.94 -12.54 0.47
C ARG A 105 -11.57 -13.95 0.96
N ALA A 106 -11.13 -14.07 2.21
CA ALA A 106 -10.80 -15.36 2.81
C ALA A 106 -11.99 -16.34 2.80
N ALA A 107 -13.20 -15.85 3.11
CA ALA A 107 -14.41 -16.66 3.07
C ALA A 107 -14.77 -17.12 1.64
N ILE A 108 -14.56 -16.26 0.63
CA ILE A 108 -14.75 -16.62 -0.78
C ILE A 108 -13.71 -17.67 -1.19
N ASP A 109 -12.44 -17.48 -0.85
CA ASP A 109 -11.37 -18.42 -1.17
C ASP A 109 -11.64 -19.80 -0.55
N GLU A 110 -11.99 -19.84 0.74
CA GLU A 110 -12.35 -21.09 1.44
C GLU A 110 -13.57 -21.76 0.81
N TYR A 111 -14.62 -20.99 0.49
CA TYR A 111 -15.83 -21.53 -0.14
C TYR A 111 -15.51 -22.10 -1.52
N VAL A 112 -14.72 -21.39 -2.31
CA VAL A 112 -14.33 -21.81 -3.64
C VAL A 112 -13.42 -23.04 -3.59
N GLU A 113 -12.39 -23.07 -2.74
CA GLU A 113 -11.52 -24.23 -2.56
C GLU A 113 -12.31 -25.48 -2.13
N ARG A 114 -13.23 -25.31 -1.18
CA ARG A 114 -14.08 -26.42 -0.69
C ARG A 114 -14.92 -27.06 -1.80
N HIS A 115 -15.37 -26.28 -2.78
CA HIS A 115 -16.24 -26.76 -3.86
C HIS A 115 -15.50 -26.96 -5.19
N ARG A 116 -14.24 -26.54 -5.30
CA ARG A 116 -13.37 -26.78 -6.47
C ARG A 116 -12.94 -28.24 -6.62
N LEU A 117 -13.18 -29.09 -5.62
CA LEU A 117 -12.92 -30.53 -5.66
C LEU A 117 -14.18 -31.38 -5.96
N SER A 118 -15.27 -30.77 -6.43
CA SER A 118 -16.53 -31.48 -6.73
C SER A 118 -16.92 -31.47 -8.22
N ALA A 119 -15.98 -31.10 -9.11
CA ALA A 119 -16.14 -31.16 -10.56
C ALA A 119 -15.11 -32.10 -11.19
#